data_AF-A0A1C5KN50-F1
#
_entry.id   AF-A0A1C5KN50-F1
#
_cell.length_a   1.000
_cell.length_b   1.000
_cell.length_c   1.000
_cell.angle_alpha   90.00
_cell.angle_beta   90.00
_cell.angle_gamma   90.00
#
_symmetry.space_group_name_H-M   'P 1'
#
loop_
_entity.id
_entity.type
_entity.pdbx_description
1 polymer ?
#
loop_
_entity_poly.entity_id
_entity_poly.type
_entity_poly.pdbx_seq_one_letter_code
_entity_poly.pdbx_strand_id
1 'polypeptide(L)'
;MKRQKHKNTKKAAVILLLLAVWMSASFVWMENYFADLTMDKLIFQMRVPMTGTNSDIVWNYLLYAVPPCVVTGLLLWLLLRKPERIFKLRILTGLRKHLLVFSALCLLSSAGYGIWRFDIPSYLYAQTHASKLYETYYVDPNTVELTFPEKKRNLVYIFLESFEQTFASREYGGFQEENLLPNLTTLQREKGSTYFSEPEGYGMTEMANCSWTMASMVAQTSGIPLSIPLARNDYNMYETFLPGVTTLGQILEKEGYQQELLIGSEAAFAGTDHYFQQHGDYAIRDYTYAKENGWIPEDYYEWWGFEDEKLFAFAKEELNRLYETGEPFNLTMATMDTHCVEGYTCELCEDTYENPYYNVISCSDRQLSDFVKWIKEQPFADNTTVVLCGDHLTMDAAYSDSVKEDFHRTDYNVIVHPAAEAADPHDRIFCALDLFPTTLAALGVEIPGNRLGLGTNLFSEEATLCESMGTEELAEQIKQTNNYYNKHFLYGKNKS
;
A
#
# COMPACT_ATOMS: atom_id res chain seq x y z
N MET A 1 46.60 8.64 31.21
CA MET A 1 46.14 7.69 30.16
C MET A 1 45.13 6.63 30.65
N LYS A 2 45.42 5.78 31.66
CA LYS A 2 44.50 4.69 32.10
C LYS A 2 43.11 5.16 32.58
N ARG A 3 43.00 6.29 33.32
CA ARG A 3 41.70 6.86 33.74
C ARG A 3 40.84 7.35 32.57
N GLN A 4 41.46 7.94 31.55
CA GLN A 4 40.76 8.39 30.35
C GLN A 4 40.25 7.20 29.51
N LYS A 5 41.07 6.15 29.35
CA LYS A 5 40.67 4.90 28.68
C LYS A 5 39.47 4.24 29.37
N HIS A 6 39.42 4.23 30.70
CA HIS A 6 38.28 3.73 31.48
C HIS A 6 37.02 4.60 31.37
N LYS A 7 37.16 5.92 31.26
CA LYS A 7 36.02 6.83 31.04
C LYS A 7 35.42 6.62 29.65
N ASN A 8 36.26 6.43 28.63
CA ASN A 8 35.83 6.19 27.26
C ASN A 8 35.15 4.82 27.10
N THR A 9 35.65 3.76 27.73
CA THR A 9 35.01 2.42 27.68
C THR A 9 33.64 2.39 28.34
N LYS A 10 33.46 3.12 29.45
CA LYS A 10 32.13 3.24 30.08
C LYS A 10 31.14 4.01 29.22
N LYS A 11 31.58 5.11 28.60
CA LYS A 11 30.75 5.87 27.66
C LYS A 11 30.32 5.01 26.47
N ALA A 12 31.26 4.28 25.87
CA ALA A 12 30.97 3.36 24.77
C ALA A 12 29.93 2.30 25.19
N ALA A 13 30.09 1.68 26.35
CA ALA A 13 29.15 0.69 26.84
C ALA A 13 27.72 1.26 27.04
N VAL A 14 27.61 2.47 27.61
CA VAL A 14 26.31 3.16 27.74
C VAL A 14 25.66 3.41 26.39
N ILE A 15 26.43 3.94 25.43
CA ILE A 15 25.92 4.23 24.08
C ILE A 15 25.45 2.94 23.40
N LEU A 16 26.28 1.88 23.43
CA LEU A 16 25.93 0.59 22.81
C LEU A 16 24.66 -0.02 23.42
N LEU A 17 24.51 0.04 24.75
CA LEU A 17 23.32 -0.52 25.39
C LEU A 17 22.07 0.31 25.08
N LEU A 18 22.16 1.64 25.09
CA LEU A 18 21.03 2.50 24.71
C LEU A 18 20.63 2.30 23.25
N LEU A 19 21.60 2.15 22.34
CA LEU A 19 21.33 1.81 20.94
C LEU A 19 20.66 0.43 20.81
N ALA A 20 21.14 -0.58 21.53
CA ALA A 20 20.53 -1.91 21.52
C ALA A 20 19.08 -1.89 22.02
N VAL A 21 18.80 -1.13 23.10
CA VAL A 21 17.44 -0.98 23.63
C VAL A 21 16.55 -0.22 22.66
N TRP A 22 17.04 0.88 22.10
CA TRP A 22 16.30 1.67 21.12
C TRP A 22 15.97 0.86 19.85
N MET A 23 16.96 0.12 19.31
CA MET A 23 16.75 -0.76 18.16
C MET A 23 15.73 -1.86 18.47
N SER A 24 15.86 -2.55 19.61
CA SER A 24 14.92 -3.60 20.01
C SER A 24 13.51 -3.05 20.20
N ALA A 25 13.38 -1.89 20.88
CA ALA A 25 12.09 -1.24 21.04
C ALA A 25 11.48 -0.82 19.70
N SER A 26 12.29 -0.38 18.74
CA SER A 26 11.83 -0.05 17.39
C SER A 26 11.35 -1.27 16.61
N PHE A 27 12.06 -2.41 16.69
CA PHE A 27 11.63 -3.64 16.02
C PHE A 27 10.34 -4.21 16.61
N VAL A 28 10.24 -4.25 17.94
CA VAL A 28 9.02 -4.72 18.61
C VAL A 28 7.86 -3.75 18.36
N TRP A 29 8.11 -2.44 18.30
CA TRP A 29 7.09 -1.48 17.91
C TRP A 29 6.58 -1.73 16.49
N MET A 30 7.49 -1.89 15.52
CA MET A 30 7.10 -2.20 14.15
C MET A 30 6.23 -3.46 14.07
N GLU A 31 6.57 -4.51 14.81
CA GLU A 31 5.78 -5.76 14.85
C GLU A 31 4.41 -5.62 15.48
N ASN A 32 4.30 -4.87 16.57
CA ASN A 32 3.05 -4.73 17.30
C ASN A 32 2.03 -3.85 16.59
N TYR A 33 2.47 -3.06 15.60
CA TYR A 33 1.62 -2.06 14.93
C TYR A 33 1.43 -2.36 13.44
N PHE A 34 2.43 -2.98 12.78
CA PHE A 34 2.40 -3.22 11.34
C PHE A 34 2.65 -4.71 11.01
N ALA A 35 1.61 -5.36 10.49
CA ALA A 35 1.70 -6.66 9.85
C ALA A 35 2.51 -6.58 8.54
N ASP A 36 3.14 -7.68 8.16
CA ASP A 36 3.77 -7.87 6.85
C ASP A 36 4.76 -6.77 6.40
N LEU A 37 5.45 -6.15 7.37
CA LEU A 37 6.59 -5.26 7.10
C LEU A 37 7.78 -6.04 6.53
N THR A 38 7.97 -5.90 5.22
CA THR A 38 9.10 -6.45 4.48
C THR A 38 10.22 -5.42 4.30
N MET A 39 11.42 -5.88 3.93
CA MET A 39 12.55 -4.99 3.67
C MET A 39 12.28 -4.04 2.48
N ASP A 40 11.54 -4.48 1.46
CA ASP A 40 11.16 -3.65 0.33
C ASP A 40 10.28 -2.46 0.77
N LYS A 41 9.24 -2.70 1.58
CA LYS A 41 8.37 -1.67 2.18
C LYS A 41 9.20 -0.66 2.99
N LEU A 42 10.15 -1.14 3.82
CA LEU A 42 11.03 -0.27 4.60
C LEU A 42 11.97 0.59 3.73
N ILE A 43 12.54 0.01 2.67
CA ILE A 43 13.42 0.73 1.73
C ILE A 43 12.65 1.82 0.99
N PHE A 44 11.41 1.54 0.57
CA PHE A 44 10.52 2.53 -0.02
C PHE A 44 10.29 3.70 0.96
N GLN A 45 9.83 3.41 2.18
CA GLN A 45 9.52 4.43 3.17
C GLN A 45 10.73 5.30 3.55
N MET A 46 11.94 4.73 3.58
CA MET A 46 13.16 5.49 3.84
C MET A 46 13.57 6.44 2.70
N ARG A 47 13.01 6.28 1.50
CA ARG A 47 13.30 7.12 0.32
C ARG A 47 12.23 8.17 0.05
N VAL A 48 11.07 8.03 0.67
CA VAL A 48 9.97 8.98 0.58
C VAL A 48 10.08 10.01 1.71
N PRO A 49 10.05 11.34 1.44
CA PRO A 49 9.86 12.35 2.47
C PRO A 49 8.63 12.07 3.34
N MET A 50 8.76 12.33 4.65
CA MET A 50 7.65 12.21 5.61
C MET A 50 6.68 13.42 5.58
N THR A 51 6.72 14.23 4.51
CA THR A 51 5.79 15.34 4.34
C THR A 51 4.38 14.77 4.14
N GLY A 52 3.37 15.33 4.80
CA GLY A 52 1.99 14.82 4.77
C GLY A 52 1.75 13.58 5.63
N THR A 53 2.76 13.02 6.31
CA THR A 53 2.58 11.88 7.21
C THR A 53 1.80 12.28 8.46
N ASN A 54 0.82 11.45 8.84
CA ASN A 54 0.07 11.60 10.08
C ASN A 54 1.00 11.65 11.31
N SER A 55 0.86 12.71 12.11
CA SER A 55 1.71 12.97 13.27
C SER A 55 1.51 11.99 14.43
N ASP A 56 0.36 11.32 14.51
CA ASP A 56 0.04 10.38 15.58
C ASP A 56 0.92 9.14 15.52
N ILE A 57 1.28 8.68 14.31
CA ILE A 57 2.21 7.55 14.12
C ILE A 57 3.57 7.89 14.74
N VAL A 58 4.06 9.11 14.54
CA VAL A 58 5.34 9.57 15.09
C VAL A 58 5.27 9.65 16.62
N TRP A 59 4.19 10.22 17.16
CA TRP A 59 4.01 10.30 18.62
C TRP A 59 3.88 8.93 19.26
N ASN A 60 3.12 8.01 18.65
CA ASN A 60 2.97 6.64 19.10
C ASN A 60 4.34 5.93 19.17
N TYR A 61 5.15 6.04 18.11
CA TYR A 61 6.51 5.51 18.10
C TYR A 61 7.38 6.08 19.22
N LEU A 62 7.37 7.39 19.41
CA LEU A 62 8.16 8.05 20.45
C LEU A 62 7.73 7.61 21.85
N LEU A 63 6.43 7.52 22.10
CA LEU A 63 5.86 7.05 23.37
C LEU A 63 6.21 5.59 23.65
N TYR A 64 6.40 4.77 22.61
CA TYR A 64 6.83 3.38 22.77
C TYR A 64 8.34 3.23 22.96
N ALA A 65 9.15 3.87 22.10
CA ALA A 65 10.59 3.64 22.01
C ALA A 65 11.41 4.42 23.04
N VAL A 66 10.95 5.59 23.48
CA VAL A 66 11.71 6.47 24.40
C VAL A 66 11.70 5.98 25.86
N PRO A 67 10.58 5.57 26.47
CA PRO A 67 10.56 5.17 27.89
C PRO A 67 11.55 4.04 28.25
N PRO A 68 11.70 2.96 27.47
CA PRO A 68 12.70 1.93 27.74
C PRO A 68 14.13 2.48 27.76
N CYS A 69 14.43 3.44 26.88
CA CYS A 69 15.73 4.10 26.81
C CYS A 69 15.97 4.98 28.05
N VAL A 70 14.96 5.73 28.50
CA VAL A 70 15.04 6.57 29.70
C VAL A 70 15.27 5.72 30.95
N VAL A 71 14.49 4.64 31.13
CA VAL A 71 14.63 3.72 32.26
C VAL A 71 16.03 3.08 32.25
N THR A 72 16.48 2.60 31.09
CA THR A 72 17.83 2.03 30.93
C THR A 72 18.91 3.05 31.27
N GLY A 73 18.77 4.30 30.81
CA GLY A 73 19.67 5.40 31.14
C GLY A 73 19.76 5.69 32.64
N LEU A 74 18.62 5.70 33.33
CA LEU A 74 18.54 5.89 34.78
C LEU A 74 19.21 4.74 35.54
N LEU A 75 18.96 3.49 35.13
CA LEU A 75 19.59 2.31 35.71
C LEU A 75 21.11 2.32 35.50
N LEU A 76 21.58 2.69 34.30
CA LEU A 76 23.00 2.85 34.01
C LEU A 76 23.63 3.98 34.83
N TRP A 77 22.92 5.10 35.02
CA TRP A 77 23.38 6.19 35.86
C TRP A 77 23.55 5.75 37.32
N LEU A 78 22.56 5.07 37.89
CA LEU A 78 22.64 4.47 39.22
C LEU A 78 23.78 3.45 39.32
N LEU A 79 23.91 2.57 38.32
CA LEU A 79 24.97 1.56 38.25
C LEU A 79 26.36 2.18 38.16
N LEU A 80 26.53 3.32 37.48
CA LEU A 80 27.84 3.97 37.28
C LEU A 80 28.17 5.02 38.34
N ARG A 81 27.18 5.50 39.11
CA ARG A 81 27.38 6.41 40.23
C ARG A 81 28.33 5.77 41.26
N LYS A 82 29.25 6.57 41.81
CA LYS A 82 30.13 6.07 42.88
C LYS A 82 29.26 5.72 44.09
N PRO A 83 29.31 4.49 44.64
CA PRO A 83 28.55 4.17 45.83
C PRO A 83 29.06 5.04 46.97
N GLU A 84 28.18 5.82 47.59
CA GLU A 84 28.43 6.34 48.92
C GLU A 84 28.51 5.16 49.89
N ARG A 85 29.21 5.35 51.01
CA ARG A 85 29.87 4.37 51.91
C ARG A 85 29.08 3.12 52.37
N ILE A 86 27.85 2.88 51.94
CA ILE A 86 26.92 1.92 52.55
C ILE A 86 26.80 0.58 51.78
N PHE A 87 27.21 0.49 50.51
CA PHE A 87 27.13 -0.81 49.79
C PHE A 87 28.29 -1.06 48.82
N LYS A 88 29.38 -1.64 49.35
CA LYS A 88 30.43 -2.29 48.52
C LYS A 88 29.96 -3.70 48.12
N LEU A 89 28.88 -3.80 47.34
CA LEU A 89 28.48 -5.06 46.72
C LEU A 89 29.54 -5.44 45.66
N ARG A 90 30.28 -6.53 45.92
CA ARG A 90 31.21 -7.17 44.97
C ARG A 90 30.57 -7.41 43.59
N ILE A 91 29.26 -7.64 43.58
CA ILE A 91 28.42 -7.85 42.40
C ILE A 91 28.43 -6.62 41.48
N LEU A 92 28.23 -5.41 42.00
CA LEU A 92 28.21 -4.17 41.19
C LEU A 92 29.56 -3.87 40.54
N THR A 93 30.66 -4.21 41.22
CA THR A 93 32.00 -4.08 40.65
C THR A 93 32.28 -5.09 39.54
N GLY A 94 31.72 -6.30 39.63
CA GLY A 94 31.77 -7.30 38.56
C GLY A 94 30.98 -6.86 37.33
N LEU A 95 29.72 -6.42 37.52
CA LEU A 95 28.86 -5.91 36.45
C LEU A 95 29.52 -4.76 35.68
N ARG A 96 30.13 -3.80 36.37
CA ARG A 96 30.86 -2.67 35.75
C ARG A 96 32.06 -3.11 34.90
N LYS A 97 32.68 -4.25 35.21
CA LYS A 97 33.84 -4.77 34.46
C LYS A 97 33.41 -5.41 33.13
N HIS A 98 32.24 -6.05 33.12
CA HIS A 98 31.71 -6.76 31.95
C HIS A 98 30.69 -5.95 31.14
N LEU A 99 30.31 -4.74 31.59
CA LEU A 99 29.30 -3.90 30.96
C LEU A 99 29.53 -3.68 29.46
N LEU A 100 30.77 -3.45 29.02
CA LEU A 100 31.06 -3.27 27.59
C LEU A 100 30.75 -4.54 26.77
N VAL A 101 31.16 -5.71 27.27
CA VAL A 101 30.90 -6.98 26.60
C VAL A 101 29.41 -7.27 26.58
N PHE A 102 28.72 -7.07 27.70
CA PHE A 102 27.27 -7.20 27.78
C PHE A 102 26.55 -6.28 26.79
N SER A 103 26.92 -5.01 26.74
CA SER A 103 26.30 -4.02 25.83
C SER A 103 26.53 -4.38 24.36
N ALA A 104 27.72 -4.87 24.03
CA ALA A 104 28.03 -5.37 22.69
C ALA A 104 27.20 -6.61 22.33
N LEU A 105 27.04 -7.56 23.26
CA LEU A 105 26.19 -8.74 23.06
C LEU A 105 24.72 -8.34 22.86
N CYS A 106 24.17 -7.41 23.65
CA CYS A 106 22.81 -6.91 23.46
C CYS A 106 22.62 -6.27 22.08
N LEU A 107 23.59 -5.47 21.62
CA LEU A 107 23.52 -4.86 20.29
C LEU A 107 23.59 -5.91 19.18
N LEU A 108 24.46 -6.91 19.30
CA LEU A 108 24.55 -8.02 18.35
C LEU A 108 23.27 -8.86 18.33
N SER A 109 22.66 -9.13 19.48
CA SER A 109 21.37 -9.82 19.57
C SER A 109 20.25 -9.02 18.92
N SER A 110 20.17 -7.72 19.17
CA SER A 110 19.18 -6.83 18.55
C SER A 110 19.38 -6.74 17.03
N ALA A 111 20.61 -6.59 16.56
CA ALA A 111 20.92 -6.60 15.14
C ALA A 111 20.59 -7.96 14.48
N GLY A 112 20.91 -9.07 15.15
CA GLY A 112 20.57 -10.42 14.70
C GLY A 112 19.05 -10.63 14.60
N TYR A 113 18.30 -10.10 15.57
CA TYR A 113 16.84 -10.10 15.53
C TYR A 113 16.30 -9.37 14.30
N GLY A 114 16.76 -8.14 14.05
CA GLY A 114 16.35 -7.37 12.87
C GLY A 114 16.70 -8.06 11.55
N ILE A 115 17.89 -8.67 11.45
CA ILE A 115 18.31 -9.43 10.26
C ILE A 115 17.35 -10.60 9.98
N TRP A 116 16.98 -11.34 11.02
CA TRP A 116 16.06 -12.46 10.90
C TRP A 116 14.63 -11.98 10.61
N ARG A 117 14.14 -10.98 11.34
CA ARG A 117 12.76 -10.50 11.26
C ARG A 117 12.37 -9.91 9.90
N PHE A 118 13.28 -9.14 9.30
CA PHE A 118 13.04 -8.50 8.01
C PHE A 118 13.56 -9.32 6.83
N ASP A 119 13.96 -10.58 7.08
CA ASP A 119 14.50 -11.50 6.10
C ASP A 119 15.55 -10.87 5.16
N ILE A 120 16.48 -10.11 5.78
CA ILE A 120 17.54 -9.41 5.06
C ILE A 120 18.36 -10.34 4.16
N PRO A 121 18.68 -11.61 4.55
CA PRO A 121 19.38 -12.54 3.68
C PRO A 121 18.65 -12.82 2.37
N SER A 122 17.34 -13.11 2.40
CA SER A 122 16.56 -13.36 1.17
C SER A 122 16.43 -12.11 0.32
N TYR A 123 16.26 -10.94 0.96
CA TYR A 123 16.27 -9.66 0.25
C TYR A 123 17.60 -9.44 -0.49
N LEU A 124 18.74 -9.60 0.18
CA LEU A 124 20.05 -9.48 -0.46
C LEU A 124 20.29 -10.55 -1.54
N TYR A 125 19.77 -11.75 -1.34
CA TYR A 125 19.81 -12.81 -2.36
C TYR A 125 19.07 -12.37 -3.62
N ALA A 126 17.83 -11.87 -3.49
CA ALA A 126 17.04 -11.38 -4.61
C ALA A 126 17.74 -10.24 -5.37
N GLN A 127 18.46 -9.38 -4.65
CA GLN A 127 19.21 -8.27 -5.24
C GLN A 127 20.43 -8.72 -6.07
N THR A 128 20.92 -9.95 -5.86
CA THR A 128 22.08 -10.52 -6.57
C THR A 128 21.72 -11.53 -7.66
N HIS A 129 20.45 -11.94 -7.75
CA HIS A 129 19.96 -12.89 -8.74
C HIS A 129 19.08 -12.17 -9.75
N ALA A 130 19.29 -12.48 -11.04
CA ALA A 130 18.56 -11.84 -12.12
C ALA A 130 17.36 -12.68 -12.55
N SER A 131 16.16 -12.12 -12.44
CA SER A 131 14.95 -12.69 -13.03
C SER A 131 14.90 -12.39 -14.54
N LYS A 132 14.17 -13.20 -15.31
CA LYS A 132 13.82 -12.96 -16.73
C LYS A 132 12.33 -12.69 -16.95
N LEU A 133 11.61 -12.37 -15.88
CA LEU A 133 10.16 -12.17 -15.86
C LEU A 133 9.72 -11.22 -16.97
N TYR A 134 10.34 -10.04 -17.04
CA TYR A 134 9.95 -9.01 -18.00
C TYR A 134 10.40 -9.34 -19.43
N GLU A 135 11.58 -9.92 -19.61
CA GLU A 135 12.04 -10.35 -20.94
C GLU A 135 11.14 -11.42 -21.57
N THR A 136 10.42 -12.17 -20.74
CA THR A 136 9.62 -13.34 -21.17
C THR A 136 8.13 -13.02 -21.26
N TYR A 137 7.58 -12.31 -20.26
CA TYR A 137 6.13 -12.16 -20.09
C TYR A 137 5.62 -10.73 -20.27
N TYR A 138 6.49 -9.72 -20.30
CA TYR A 138 6.04 -8.33 -20.44
C TYR A 138 5.54 -8.03 -21.85
N VAL A 139 4.32 -7.51 -21.93
CA VAL A 139 3.70 -7.00 -23.17
C VAL A 139 3.70 -5.47 -23.14
N ASP A 140 4.54 -4.84 -23.96
CA ASP A 140 4.65 -3.37 -24.04
C ASP A 140 3.35 -2.75 -24.59
N PRO A 141 2.62 -1.94 -23.81
CA PRO A 141 1.37 -1.33 -24.26
C PRO A 141 1.52 -0.46 -25.51
N ASN A 142 2.72 0.08 -25.79
CA ASN A 142 2.96 0.87 -26.99
C ASN A 142 3.05 0.04 -28.28
N THR A 143 3.11 -1.29 -28.15
CA THR A 143 3.23 -2.22 -29.29
C THR A 143 1.93 -2.96 -29.59
N VAL A 144 0.92 -2.83 -28.72
CA VAL A 144 -0.39 -3.44 -28.86
C VAL A 144 -1.35 -2.43 -29.47
N GLU A 145 -2.09 -2.85 -30.50
CA GLU A 145 -3.14 -2.02 -31.12
C GLU A 145 -4.42 -2.12 -30.27
N LEU A 146 -4.66 -1.09 -29.45
CA LEU A 146 -5.86 -1.00 -28.61
C LEU A 146 -6.99 -0.36 -29.42
N THR A 147 -8.15 -1.01 -29.44
CA THR A 147 -9.33 -0.49 -30.15
C THR A 147 -10.40 -0.07 -29.16
N PHE A 148 -10.65 1.23 -29.06
CA PHE A 148 -11.70 1.79 -28.20
C PHE A 148 -13.07 1.72 -28.88
N PRO A 149 -14.16 1.57 -28.12
CA PRO A 149 -15.51 1.65 -28.67
C PRO A 149 -15.79 3.06 -29.20
N GLU A 150 -16.66 3.17 -30.22
CA GLU A 150 -17.04 4.47 -30.80
C GLU A 150 -17.54 5.45 -29.73
N LYS A 151 -18.36 4.95 -28.80
CA LYS A 151 -18.76 5.68 -27.59
C LYS A 151 -17.90 5.22 -26.42
N LYS A 152 -16.93 6.05 -26.05
CA LYS A 152 -16.06 5.85 -24.88
C LYS A 152 -16.88 5.90 -23.59
N ARG A 153 -16.53 5.02 -22.65
CA ARG A 153 -17.15 4.95 -21.32
C ARG A 153 -16.37 5.82 -20.34
N ASN A 154 -17.05 6.38 -19.36
CA ASN A 154 -16.39 7.05 -18.25
C ASN A 154 -15.83 6.00 -17.28
N LEU A 155 -14.77 6.36 -16.58
CA LEU A 155 -14.15 5.56 -15.53
C LEU A 155 -14.27 6.28 -14.18
N VAL A 156 -14.70 5.55 -13.17
CA VAL A 156 -14.51 5.91 -11.76
C VAL A 156 -13.68 4.81 -11.13
N TYR A 157 -12.43 5.11 -10.79
CA TYR A 157 -11.49 4.16 -10.22
C TYR A 157 -11.28 4.46 -8.73
N ILE A 158 -11.66 3.55 -7.86
CA ILE A 158 -11.62 3.73 -6.41
C ILE A 158 -10.63 2.72 -5.82
N PHE A 159 -9.47 3.23 -5.41
CA PHE A 159 -8.53 2.49 -4.57
C PHE A 159 -9.06 2.48 -3.14
N LEU A 160 -9.25 1.29 -2.58
CA LEU A 160 -9.75 1.10 -1.24
C LEU A 160 -8.58 0.79 -0.31
N GLU A 161 -8.19 1.76 0.52
CA GLU A 161 -7.06 1.68 1.44
C GLU A 161 -7.19 0.48 2.39
N SER A 162 -6.18 -0.39 2.40
CA SER A 162 -6.10 -1.56 3.29
C SER A 162 -7.36 -2.45 3.26
N PHE A 163 -8.07 -2.51 2.12
CA PHE A 163 -9.41 -3.08 2.05
C PHE A 163 -9.46 -4.49 1.46
N GLU A 164 -9.91 -5.45 2.27
CA GLU A 164 -9.80 -6.87 1.95
C GLU A 164 -11.14 -7.58 1.78
N GLN A 165 -11.17 -8.59 0.92
CA GLN A 165 -12.24 -9.58 0.92
C GLN A 165 -12.25 -10.37 2.24
N THR A 166 -11.11 -10.49 2.90
CA THR A 166 -10.93 -11.14 4.22
C THR A 166 -11.91 -10.62 5.28
N PHE A 167 -12.32 -9.35 5.21
CA PHE A 167 -13.28 -8.75 6.15
C PHE A 167 -14.70 -9.35 6.04
N ALA A 168 -15.02 -10.00 4.93
CA ALA A 168 -16.29 -10.67 4.75
C ALA A 168 -16.40 -11.96 5.57
N SER A 169 -17.60 -12.54 5.62
CA SER A 169 -17.77 -13.88 6.16
C SER A 169 -17.23 -14.96 5.22
N ARG A 170 -17.02 -16.17 5.75
CA ARG A 170 -16.57 -17.34 4.96
C ARG A 170 -17.46 -17.67 3.76
N GLU A 171 -18.77 -17.43 3.87
CA GLU A 171 -19.72 -17.59 2.77
C GLU A 171 -19.35 -16.72 1.55
N TYR A 172 -18.79 -15.54 1.82
CA TYR A 172 -18.43 -14.57 0.79
C TYR A 172 -16.92 -14.56 0.51
N GLY A 173 -16.19 -15.59 0.92
CA GLY A 173 -14.76 -15.74 0.68
C GLY A 173 -13.85 -15.02 1.68
N GLY A 174 -14.41 -14.45 2.74
CA GLY A 174 -13.61 -13.86 3.83
C GLY A 174 -13.34 -14.82 4.98
N PHE A 175 -12.83 -14.28 6.09
CA PHE A 175 -12.42 -15.05 7.26
C PHE A 175 -13.41 -14.96 8.43
N GLN A 176 -14.14 -13.83 8.51
CA GLN A 176 -14.91 -13.44 9.69
C GLN A 176 -16.11 -14.35 9.95
N GLU A 177 -16.53 -14.44 11.21
CA GLU A 177 -17.77 -15.14 11.57
C GLU A 177 -19.00 -14.34 11.12
N GLU A 178 -18.99 -13.04 11.38
CA GLU A 178 -19.98 -12.08 10.90
C GLU A 178 -19.43 -11.34 9.68
N ASN A 179 -20.29 -11.08 8.70
CA ASN A 179 -19.87 -10.34 7.51
C ASN A 179 -19.73 -8.86 7.84
N LEU A 180 -18.50 -8.33 7.88
CA LEU A 180 -18.26 -6.90 8.11
C LEU A 180 -18.55 -6.05 6.86
N LEU A 181 -18.72 -6.68 5.71
CA LEU A 181 -18.93 -6.06 4.39
C LEU A 181 -20.31 -6.39 3.76
N PRO A 182 -21.44 -6.32 4.49
CA PRO A 182 -22.71 -6.79 3.98
C PRO A 182 -23.18 -6.03 2.72
N ASN A 183 -22.86 -4.75 2.59
CA ASN A 183 -23.31 -3.96 1.45
C ASN A 183 -22.45 -4.20 0.20
N LEU A 184 -21.14 -4.29 0.36
CA LEU A 184 -20.19 -4.52 -0.73
C LEU A 184 -20.23 -5.98 -1.24
N THR A 185 -20.38 -6.96 -0.35
CA THR A 185 -20.62 -8.36 -0.77
C THR A 185 -21.96 -8.53 -1.51
N THR A 186 -22.97 -7.72 -1.18
CA THR A 186 -24.21 -7.62 -1.95
C THR A 186 -23.96 -6.97 -3.32
N LEU A 187 -23.19 -5.88 -3.36
CA LEU A 187 -22.83 -5.18 -4.60
C LEU A 187 -22.09 -6.10 -5.59
N GLN A 188 -21.14 -6.93 -5.11
CA GLN A 188 -20.44 -7.94 -5.91
C GLN A 188 -21.43 -8.84 -6.67
N ARG A 189 -22.52 -9.26 -6.00
CA ARG A 189 -23.49 -10.23 -6.53
C ARG A 189 -24.69 -9.59 -7.21
N GLU A 190 -24.72 -8.26 -7.29
CA GLU A 190 -25.78 -7.54 -7.99
C GLU A 190 -25.64 -7.71 -9.50
N LYS A 191 -26.77 -7.73 -10.22
CA LYS A 191 -26.75 -7.73 -11.68
C LYS A 191 -26.03 -6.49 -12.20
N GLY A 192 -25.09 -6.70 -13.11
CA GLY A 192 -24.27 -5.62 -13.69
C GLY A 192 -22.97 -5.38 -12.93
N SER A 193 -22.66 -6.19 -11.91
CA SER A 193 -21.35 -6.24 -11.27
C SER A 193 -20.60 -7.50 -11.69
N THR A 194 -19.28 -7.41 -11.77
CA THR A 194 -18.36 -8.54 -11.93
C THR A 194 -17.30 -8.48 -10.84
N TYR A 195 -17.04 -9.60 -10.19
CA TYR A 195 -16.00 -9.74 -9.16
C TYR A 195 -15.25 -11.04 -9.42
N PHE A 196 -14.07 -11.17 -8.82
CA PHE A 196 -13.16 -12.29 -9.06
C PHE A 196 -12.62 -12.91 -7.75
N SER A 197 -13.05 -12.41 -6.59
CA SER A 197 -12.68 -12.95 -5.28
C SER A 197 -13.77 -13.88 -4.74
N GLU A 198 -13.40 -15.11 -4.42
CA GLU A 198 -14.33 -16.19 -4.06
C GLU A 198 -13.81 -17.00 -2.86
N PRO A 199 -14.65 -17.85 -2.23
CA PRO A 199 -14.18 -18.80 -1.22
C PRO A 199 -13.04 -19.69 -1.69
N GLU A 200 -12.37 -20.35 -0.75
CA GLU A 200 -11.24 -21.28 -1.03
C GLU A 200 -9.93 -20.62 -1.49
N GLY A 201 -9.82 -19.29 -1.35
CA GLY A 201 -8.57 -18.56 -1.59
C GLY A 201 -8.40 -18.03 -3.01
N TYR A 202 -9.47 -18.02 -3.81
CA TYR A 202 -9.52 -17.34 -5.09
C TYR A 202 -9.69 -15.83 -4.91
N GLY A 203 -9.05 -15.04 -5.76
CA GLY A 203 -9.09 -13.58 -5.67
C GLY A 203 -7.75 -12.90 -5.90
N MET A 204 -7.73 -11.63 -5.53
CA MET A 204 -6.55 -10.78 -5.66
C MET A 204 -5.57 -11.09 -4.54
N THR A 205 -4.43 -11.68 -4.91
CA THR A 205 -3.35 -12.02 -3.99
C THR A 205 -2.31 -10.91 -3.95
N GLU A 206 -1.91 -10.53 -2.74
CA GLU A 206 -0.83 -9.58 -2.51
C GLU A 206 0.48 -10.07 -3.15
N MET A 207 1.10 -9.23 -3.98
CA MET A 207 2.40 -9.50 -4.59
C MET A 207 3.47 -8.55 -4.05
N ALA A 208 4.70 -9.05 -3.98
CA ALA A 208 5.84 -8.22 -3.62
C ALA A 208 5.94 -6.99 -4.52
N ASN A 209 6.28 -5.83 -3.95
CA ASN A 209 6.36 -4.56 -4.69
C ASN A 209 5.04 -4.13 -5.36
N CYS A 210 3.89 -4.67 -4.94
CA CYS A 210 2.55 -4.25 -5.32
C CYS A 210 1.69 -3.88 -4.10
N SER A 211 2.26 -3.86 -2.89
CA SER A 211 1.49 -4.09 -1.66
C SER A 211 1.60 -3.03 -0.57
N TRP A 212 1.69 -1.79 -1.04
CA TRP A 212 1.39 -0.58 -0.30
C TRP A 212 0.73 0.36 -1.30
N THR A 213 -0.04 1.34 -0.84
CA THR A 213 -0.91 2.19 -1.66
C THR A 213 -0.28 2.61 -3.00
N MET A 214 0.90 3.27 -2.96
CA MET A 214 1.58 3.73 -4.18
C MET A 214 2.05 2.56 -5.09
N ALA A 215 2.55 1.47 -4.52
CA ALA A 215 2.93 0.30 -5.31
C ALA A 215 1.74 -0.36 -5.99
N SER A 216 0.61 -0.43 -5.29
CA SER A 216 -0.63 -0.96 -5.83
C SER A 216 -1.19 -0.06 -6.92
N MET A 217 -1.22 1.26 -6.72
CA MET A 217 -1.59 2.22 -7.76
C MET A 217 -0.77 2.04 -9.04
N VAL A 218 0.56 1.89 -8.91
CA VAL A 218 1.43 1.62 -10.07
C VAL A 218 1.10 0.26 -10.70
N ALA A 219 0.97 -0.80 -9.91
CA ALA A 219 0.67 -2.15 -10.41
C ALA A 219 -0.68 -2.21 -11.15
N GLN A 220 -1.75 -1.69 -10.53
CA GLN A 220 -3.10 -1.71 -11.06
C GLN A 220 -3.29 -0.84 -12.31
N THR A 221 -2.46 0.19 -12.49
CA THR A 221 -2.58 1.11 -13.64
C THR A 221 -1.48 0.93 -14.69
N SER A 222 -0.50 0.05 -14.48
CA SER A 222 0.57 -0.20 -15.47
C SER A 222 0.90 -1.67 -15.71
N GLY A 223 0.39 -2.58 -14.88
CA GLY A 223 0.74 -4.00 -14.95
C GLY A 223 2.20 -4.27 -14.59
N ILE A 224 2.85 -3.42 -13.79
CA ILE A 224 4.24 -3.54 -13.37
C ILE A 224 4.38 -3.23 -11.87
N PRO A 225 5.16 -4.01 -11.09
CA PRO A 225 5.43 -3.70 -9.68
C PRO A 225 6.35 -2.48 -9.50
N LEU A 226 6.21 -1.78 -8.38
CA LEU A 226 7.06 -0.65 -8.00
C LEU A 226 8.34 -1.13 -7.30
N SER A 227 9.37 -1.45 -8.08
CA SER A 227 10.66 -1.88 -7.56
C SER A 227 11.67 -0.73 -7.54
N ILE A 228 12.21 -0.43 -6.35
CA ILE A 228 13.21 0.63 -6.17
C ILE A 228 14.60 0.00 -5.88
N PRO A 229 15.63 0.22 -6.72
CA PRO A 229 16.91 -0.46 -6.58
C PRO A 229 17.76 0.10 -5.44
N LEU A 230 18.48 -0.76 -4.70
CA LEU A 230 19.40 -0.38 -3.62
C LEU A 230 20.61 0.45 -4.10
N ALA A 231 21.21 0.06 -5.23
CA ALA A 231 22.60 0.39 -5.55
C ALA A 231 22.80 1.67 -6.38
N ARG A 232 21.74 2.23 -6.96
CA ARG A 232 21.83 3.39 -7.86
C ARG A 232 21.15 4.60 -7.23
N ASN A 233 21.98 5.55 -6.79
CA ASN A 233 21.59 6.79 -6.11
C ASN A 233 21.13 7.90 -7.07
N ASP A 234 21.01 7.62 -8.38
CA ASP A 234 20.64 8.60 -9.40
C ASP A 234 19.16 8.54 -9.81
N TYR A 235 18.41 7.53 -9.36
CA TYR A 235 16.97 7.49 -9.54
C TYR A 235 16.28 8.36 -8.48
N ASN A 236 15.66 9.44 -8.92
CA ASN A 236 14.84 10.32 -8.11
C ASN A 236 13.37 10.25 -8.59
N MET A 237 12.53 9.54 -7.84
CA MET A 237 11.11 9.37 -8.17
C MET A 237 10.33 10.71 -8.20
N TYR A 238 10.84 11.73 -7.50
CA TYR A 238 10.26 13.09 -7.47
C TYR A 238 10.68 13.96 -8.67
N GLU A 239 11.65 13.51 -9.48
CA GLU A 239 11.99 14.16 -10.74
C GLU A 239 11.39 13.42 -11.94
N THR A 240 11.59 12.10 -11.99
CA THR A 240 11.08 11.25 -13.07
C THR A 240 10.53 9.95 -12.49
N PHE A 241 9.21 9.84 -12.40
CA PHE A 241 8.55 8.62 -11.95
C PHE A 241 8.48 7.65 -13.12
N LEU A 242 9.07 6.44 -12.98
CA LEU A 242 9.10 5.36 -13.97
C LEU A 242 8.95 5.78 -15.47
N PRO A 243 9.86 6.62 -16.01
CA PRO A 243 9.64 7.35 -17.26
C PRO A 243 9.56 6.47 -18.52
N GLY A 244 9.90 5.18 -18.42
CA GLY A 244 9.77 4.23 -19.51
C GLY A 244 8.54 3.32 -19.44
N VAL A 245 7.67 3.53 -18.45
CA VAL A 245 6.40 2.79 -18.29
C VAL A 245 5.27 3.56 -18.99
N THR A 246 4.35 2.83 -19.61
CA THR A 246 3.09 3.37 -20.14
C THR A 246 1.93 2.89 -19.29
N THR A 247 1.11 3.81 -18.84
CA THR A 247 0.04 3.55 -17.86
C THR A 247 -1.34 3.71 -18.48
N LEU A 248 -2.35 3.26 -17.74
CA LEU A 248 -3.77 3.49 -17.99
C LEU A 248 -4.05 4.97 -18.22
N GLY A 249 -3.51 5.83 -17.36
CA GLY A 249 -3.66 7.27 -17.47
C GLY A 249 -3.21 7.82 -18.82
N GLN A 250 -2.00 7.46 -19.27
CA GLN A 250 -1.48 7.93 -20.57
C GLN A 250 -2.25 7.35 -21.76
N ILE A 251 -2.78 6.13 -21.64
CA ILE A 251 -3.62 5.53 -22.68
C ILE A 251 -4.93 6.31 -22.80
N LEU A 252 -5.60 6.58 -21.68
CA LEU A 252 -6.86 7.31 -21.65
C LEU A 252 -6.68 8.80 -22.04
N GLU A 253 -5.58 9.44 -21.65
CA GLU A 253 -5.23 10.81 -22.05
C GLU A 253 -5.13 10.94 -23.58
N LYS A 254 -4.44 9.99 -24.25
CA LYS A 254 -4.37 9.95 -25.73
C LYS A 254 -5.74 9.81 -26.39
N GLU A 255 -6.70 9.23 -25.68
CA GLU A 255 -8.08 9.07 -26.12
C GLU A 255 -8.99 10.22 -25.69
N GLY A 256 -8.44 11.32 -25.17
CA GLY A 256 -9.17 12.55 -24.86
C GLY A 256 -9.94 12.50 -23.54
N TYR A 257 -9.59 11.59 -22.62
CA TYR A 257 -10.21 11.57 -21.30
C TYR A 257 -9.74 12.76 -20.47
N GLN A 258 -10.68 13.37 -19.75
CA GLN A 258 -10.34 14.20 -18.60
C GLN A 258 -9.87 13.32 -17.45
N GLN A 259 -8.76 13.70 -16.83
CA GLN A 259 -8.09 12.89 -15.83
C GLN A 259 -8.06 13.67 -14.51
N GLU A 260 -8.57 13.06 -13.44
CA GLU A 260 -8.57 13.68 -12.13
C GLU A 260 -8.23 12.68 -11.03
N LEU A 261 -7.34 13.08 -10.13
CA LEU A 261 -7.02 12.35 -8.91
C LEU A 261 -7.65 13.09 -7.73
N LEU A 262 -8.52 12.43 -6.97
CA LEU A 262 -9.16 12.96 -5.77
C LEU A 262 -8.76 12.14 -4.54
N ILE A 263 -8.06 12.75 -3.59
CA ILE A 263 -7.60 12.09 -2.36
C ILE A 263 -7.71 13.02 -1.15
N GLY A 264 -7.93 12.43 0.04
CA GLY A 264 -8.07 13.16 1.30
C GLY A 264 -6.77 13.71 1.89
N SER A 265 -5.63 13.13 1.51
CA SER A 265 -4.30 13.47 1.99
C SER A 265 -3.56 14.42 1.05
N GLU A 266 -2.36 14.86 1.42
CA GLU A 266 -1.46 15.60 0.53
C GLU A 266 -0.89 14.66 -0.55
N ALA A 267 -1.11 14.98 -1.83
CA ALA A 267 -0.65 14.12 -2.94
C ALA A 267 0.88 14.07 -3.10
N ALA A 268 1.61 15.00 -2.48
CA ALA A 268 3.07 14.95 -2.43
C ALA A 268 3.61 13.74 -1.65
N PHE A 269 2.81 13.18 -0.72
CA PHE A 269 3.19 11.97 0.01
C PHE A 269 3.39 10.80 -0.96
N ALA A 270 4.44 10.01 -0.73
CA ALA A 270 4.83 8.88 -1.59
C ALA A 270 5.08 9.20 -3.08
N GLY A 271 5.09 10.48 -3.48
CA GLY A 271 5.23 10.91 -4.87
C GLY A 271 3.98 10.63 -5.73
N THR A 272 2.80 10.59 -5.10
CA THR A 272 1.53 10.30 -5.78
C THR A 272 1.21 11.36 -6.84
N ASP A 273 1.37 12.65 -6.52
CA ASP A 273 1.23 13.76 -7.45
C ASP A 273 2.14 13.61 -8.68
N HIS A 274 3.42 13.33 -8.45
CA HIS A 274 4.41 13.13 -9.50
C HIS A 274 4.05 11.96 -10.41
N TYR A 275 3.57 10.86 -9.85
CA TYR A 275 3.11 9.72 -10.64
C TYR A 275 1.96 10.12 -11.55
N PHE A 276 0.84 10.58 -10.98
CA PHE A 276 -0.38 10.86 -11.74
C PHE A 276 -0.22 12.02 -12.73
N GLN A 277 0.55 13.07 -12.41
CA GLN A 277 0.85 14.14 -13.35
C GLN A 277 1.71 13.65 -14.53
N GLN A 278 2.76 12.85 -14.28
CA GLN A 278 3.65 12.36 -15.35
C GLN A 278 3.04 11.23 -16.18
N HIS A 279 2.09 10.48 -15.59
CA HIS A 279 1.48 9.30 -16.19
C HIS A 279 -0.02 9.48 -16.51
N GLY A 280 -0.36 10.63 -17.09
CA GLY A 280 -1.68 10.90 -17.68
C GLY A 280 -2.22 12.29 -17.43
N ASP A 281 -1.38 13.26 -17.06
CA ASP A 281 -1.73 14.69 -16.87
C ASP A 281 -2.98 14.91 -15.98
N TYR A 282 -3.03 14.18 -14.86
CA TYR A 282 -4.17 14.26 -13.95
C TYR A 282 -4.23 15.63 -13.27
N ALA A 283 -5.43 16.21 -13.22
CA ALA A 283 -5.73 17.27 -12.28
C ALA A 283 -5.71 16.72 -10.85
N ILE A 284 -4.98 17.37 -9.94
CA ILE A 284 -4.85 16.92 -8.55
C ILE A 284 -5.88 17.67 -7.68
N ARG A 285 -6.76 16.91 -7.04
CA ARG A 285 -7.76 17.33 -6.03
C ARG A 285 -7.39 16.70 -4.70
N ASP A 286 -6.31 17.18 -4.10
CA ASP A 286 -5.81 16.68 -2.82
C ASP A 286 -6.23 17.61 -1.65
N TYR A 287 -5.73 17.32 -0.45
CA TYR A 287 -5.93 18.20 0.71
C TYR A 287 -5.54 19.66 0.46
N THR A 288 -4.41 19.89 -0.24
CA THR A 288 -3.93 21.25 -0.55
C THR A 288 -4.92 21.98 -1.45
N TYR A 289 -5.37 21.32 -2.52
CA TYR A 289 -6.38 21.87 -3.43
C TYR A 289 -7.68 22.19 -2.69
N ALA A 290 -8.16 21.29 -1.84
CA ALA A 290 -9.40 21.46 -1.09
C ALA A 290 -9.35 22.73 -0.20
N LYS A 291 -8.20 23.01 0.43
CA LYS A 291 -8.01 24.23 1.22
C LYS A 291 -7.95 25.49 0.37
N GLU A 292 -7.14 25.47 -0.68
CA GLU A 292 -6.95 26.63 -1.57
C GLU A 292 -8.25 27.06 -2.27
N ASN A 293 -9.17 26.11 -2.50
CA ASN A 293 -10.44 26.34 -3.16
C ASN A 293 -11.63 26.43 -2.18
N GLY A 294 -11.38 26.41 -0.87
CA GLY A 294 -12.41 26.61 0.16
C GLY A 294 -13.43 25.47 0.27
N TRP A 295 -13.06 24.25 -0.12
CA TRP A 295 -13.87 23.04 0.09
C TRP A 295 -13.90 22.66 1.57
N ILE A 296 -12.82 22.95 2.29
CA ILE A 296 -12.67 22.77 3.73
C ILE A 296 -12.14 24.07 4.38
N PRO A 297 -12.38 24.29 5.69
CA PRO A 297 -11.82 25.42 6.43
C PRO A 297 -10.28 25.48 6.38
N GLU A 298 -9.70 26.68 6.48
CA GLU A 298 -8.23 26.85 6.42
C GLU A 298 -7.48 26.13 7.56
N ASP A 299 -8.10 25.96 8.71
CA ASP A 299 -7.58 25.29 9.90
C ASP A 299 -8.00 23.82 10.02
N TYR A 300 -8.71 23.29 9.02
CA TYR A 300 -9.13 21.90 8.98
C TYR A 300 -7.96 20.96 8.72
N TYR A 301 -7.80 19.95 9.56
CA TYR A 301 -6.90 18.81 9.34
C TYR A 301 -7.35 17.67 10.25
N GLU A 302 -7.93 16.64 9.65
CA GLU A 302 -8.35 15.43 10.36
C GLU A 302 -7.48 14.24 9.93
N TRP A 303 -6.75 13.69 10.89
CA TRP A 303 -5.92 12.49 10.77
C TRP A 303 -4.88 12.53 9.63
N TRP A 304 -5.25 12.19 8.39
CA TRP A 304 -4.40 12.28 7.19
C TRP A 304 -4.66 13.50 6.29
N GLY A 305 -5.74 14.26 6.55
CA GLY A 305 -6.13 15.45 5.81
C GLY A 305 -7.62 15.74 5.96
N PHE A 306 -8.46 15.12 5.12
CA PHE A 306 -9.90 15.03 5.34
C PHE A 306 -10.40 13.59 5.17
N GLU A 307 -11.42 13.24 5.93
CA GLU A 307 -12.02 11.91 6.02
C GLU A 307 -12.84 11.50 4.79
N ASP A 308 -13.07 10.19 4.63
CA ASP A 308 -13.74 9.63 3.45
C ASP A 308 -15.17 10.15 3.25
N GLU A 309 -15.86 10.55 4.33
CA GLU A 309 -17.18 11.20 4.23
C GLU A 309 -17.13 12.44 3.32
N LYS A 310 -16.13 13.31 3.52
CA LYS A 310 -15.93 14.50 2.69
C LYS A 310 -15.40 14.12 1.32
N LEU A 311 -14.53 13.11 1.24
CA LEU A 311 -14.03 12.59 -0.03
C LEU A 311 -15.18 12.20 -0.97
N PHE A 312 -16.15 11.41 -0.48
CA PHE A 312 -17.31 11.02 -1.28
C PHE A 312 -18.22 12.21 -1.61
N ALA A 313 -18.35 13.19 -0.72
CA ALA A 313 -19.11 14.41 -1.01
C ALA A 313 -18.48 15.21 -2.16
N PHE A 314 -17.16 15.42 -2.12
CA PHE A 314 -16.43 16.12 -3.18
C PHE A 314 -16.41 15.34 -4.50
N ALA A 315 -16.31 14.01 -4.44
CA ALA A 315 -16.36 13.15 -5.62
C ALA A 315 -17.69 13.31 -6.37
N LYS A 316 -18.81 13.44 -5.66
CA LYS A 316 -20.14 13.68 -6.28
C LYS A 316 -20.17 14.99 -7.07
N GLU A 317 -19.62 16.06 -6.50
CA GLU A 317 -19.55 17.37 -7.16
C GLU A 317 -18.63 17.33 -8.39
N GLU A 318 -17.43 16.75 -8.26
CA GLU A 318 -16.49 16.66 -9.38
C GLU A 318 -16.99 15.74 -10.50
N LEU A 319 -17.67 14.63 -10.19
CA LEU A 319 -18.30 13.78 -11.22
C LEU A 319 -19.38 14.54 -12.01
N ASN A 320 -20.19 15.36 -11.34
CA ASN A 320 -21.16 16.21 -12.03
C ASN A 320 -20.44 17.24 -12.93
N ARG A 321 -19.39 17.90 -12.42
CA ARG A 321 -18.59 18.85 -13.19
C ARG A 321 -17.93 18.21 -14.41
N LEU A 322 -17.34 17.03 -14.26
CA LEU A 322 -16.71 16.28 -15.34
C LEU A 322 -17.75 15.89 -16.40
N TYR A 323 -18.93 15.41 -15.97
CA TYR A 323 -20.02 15.05 -16.88
C TYR A 323 -20.54 16.23 -17.71
N GLU A 324 -20.67 17.42 -17.12
CA GLU A 324 -21.17 18.62 -17.81
C GLU A 324 -20.33 19.05 -19.03
N THR A 325 -19.07 18.64 -19.10
CA THR A 325 -18.18 18.94 -20.23
C THR A 325 -18.56 18.18 -21.51
N GLY A 326 -19.24 17.04 -21.39
CA GLY A 326 -19.57 16.14 -22.50
C GLY A 326 -18.42 15.26 -22.99
N GLU A 327 -17.21 15.40 -22.44
CA GLU A 327 -16.04 14.58 -22.78
C GLU A 327 -15.95 13.35 -21.86
N PRO A 328 -15.34 12.22 -22.30
CA PRO A 328 -15.11 11.09 -21.42
C PRO A 328 -14.21 11.51 -20.25
N PHE A 329 -14.44 10.94 -19.07
CA PHE A 329 -13.64 11.23 -17.89
C PHE A 329 -13.14 9.97 -17.20
N ASN A 330 -12.05 10.13 -16.47
CA ASN A 330 -11.55 9.20 -15.48
C ASN A 330 -11.32 9.95 -14.17
N LEU A 331 -12.18 9.69 -13.18
CA LEU A 331 -11.96 10.11 -11.81
C LEU A 331 -11.33 8.95 -11.05
N THR A 332 -10.05 9.08 -10.73
CA THR A 332 -9.34 8.18 -9.82
C THR A 332 -9.39 8.75 -8.42
N MET A 333 -9.73 7.93 -7.43
CA MET A 333 -9.74 8.33 -6.03
C MET A 333 -9.20 7.23 -5.12
N ALA A 334 -8.75 7.61 -3.93
CA ALA A 334 -8.30 6.68 -2.89
C ALA A 334 -8.92 7.03 -1.55
N THR A 335 -9.51 6.03 -0.89
CA THR A 335 -10.00 6.17 0.49
C THR A 335 -8.85 6.18 1.48
N MET A 336 -9.10 6.52 2.73
CA MET A 336 -8.06 6.55 3.77
C MET A 336 -8.52 6.06 5.14
N ASP A 337 -9.82 6.09 5.46
CA ASP A 337 -10.30 5.88 6.84
C ASP A 337 -9.93 4.47 7.38
N THR A 338 -9.73 3.48 6.51
CA THR A 338 -9.31 2.11 6.88
C THR A 338 -7.81 1.91 7.06
N HIS A 339 -6.99 2.97 6.90
CA HIS A 339 -5.53 2.92 7.06
C HIS A 339 -5.13 2.46 8.47
N CYS A 340 -4.02 1.73 8.60
CA CYS A 340 -3.52 1.28 9.90
C CYS A 340 -2.99 2.44 10.78
N VAL A 341 -3.02 2.37 12.11
CA VAL A 341 -3.55 1.30 12.97
C VAL A 341 -4.94 1.71 13.47
N GLU A 342 -5.86 0.75 13.60
CA GLU A 342 -7.27 0.88 14.03
C GLU A 342 -8.20 1.72 13.14
N GLY A 343 -7.70 2.38 12.08
CA GLY A 343 -8.50 3.22 11.21
C GLY A 343 -8.98 4.53 11.86
N TYR A 344 -9.81 5.26 11.14
CA TYR A 344 -10.41 6.52 11.59
C TYR A 344 -11.92 6.38 11.72
N THR A 345 -12.42 6.73 12.91
CA THR A 345 -13.85 6.73 13.22
C THR A 345 -14.43 8.11 12.95
N CYS A 346 -15.10 8.29 11.81
CA CYS A 346 -15.85 9.52 11.51
C CYS A 346 -17.24 9.51 12.19
N GLU A 347 -17.96 10.63 12.09
CA GLU A 347 -19.26 10.81 12.76
C GLU A 347 -20.38 9.88 12.25
N LEU A 348 -20.20 9.33 11.05
CA LEU A 348 -21.13 8.37 10.46
C LEU A 348 -20.92 6.94 11.00
N CYS A 349 -19.80 6.65 11.65
CA CYS A 349 -19.49 5.30 12.07
C CYS A 349 -20.35 4.86 13.27
N GLU A 350 -20.89 3.67 13.16
CA GLU A 350 -21.75 3.08 14.19
C GLU A 350 -20.90 2.25 15.15
N ASP A 351 -21.24 2.25 16.44
CA ASP A 351 -20.57 1.46 17.47
C ASP A 351 -21.25 0.07 17.62
N THR A 352 -21.17 -0.72 16.55
CA THR A 352 -21.86 -2.02 16.42
C THR A 352 -21.03 -3.17 16.97
N TYR A 353 -19.72 -3.14 16.75
CA TYR A 353 -18.75 -4.15 17.14
C TYR A 353 -17.92 -3.68 18.32
N GLU A 354 -17.51 -4.59 19.21
CA GLU A 354 -16.59 -4.26 20.31
C GLU A 354 -15.20 -3.81 19.80
N ASN A 355 -14.82 -4.26 18.60
CA ASN A 355 -13.58 -3.84 17.96
C ASN A 355 -13.80 -2.54 17.18
N PRO A 356 -13.13 -1.42 17.54
CA PRO A 356 -13.30 -0.14 16.85
C PRO A 356 -12.89 -0.22 15.37
N TYR A 357 -11.89 -1.00 15.01
CA TYR A 357 -11.48 -1.15 13.62
C TYR A 357 -12.57 -1.83 12.77
N TYR A 358 -13.35 -2.74 13.36
CA TYR A 358 -14.46 -3.41 12.66
C TYR A 358 -15.61 -2.42 12.42
N ASN A 359 -15.81 -1.46 13.33
CA ASN A 359 -16.73 -0.36 13.12
C ASN A 359 -16.29 0.54 11.96
N VAL A 360 -14.99 0.84 11.84
CA VAL A 360 -14.42 1.60 10.71
C VAL A 360 -14.60 0.85 9.38
N ILE A 361 -14.28 -0.44 9.34
CA ILE A 361 -14.47 -1.29 8.15
C ILE A 361 -15.95 -1.29 7.71
N SER A 362 -16.88 -1.51 8.65
CA SER A 362 -18.31 -1.54 8.36
C SER A 362 -18.85 -0.15 7.96
N CYS A 363 -18.30 0.92 8.54
CA CYS A 363 -18.59 2.29 8.16
C CYS A 363 -18.17 2.58 6.70
N SER A 364 -16.97 2.15 6.31
CA SER A 364 -16.47 2.26 4.93
C SER A 364 -17.31 1.43 3.95
N ASP A 365 -17.70 0.20 4.31
CA ASP A 365 -18.63 -0.64 3.52
C ASP A 365 -19.94 0.09 3.18
N ARG A 366 -20.58 0.75 4.17
CA ARG A 366 -21.80 1.51 3.94
C ARG A 366 -21.57 2.73 3.04
N GLN A 367 -20.56 3.54 3.36
CA GLN A 367 -20.29 4.77 2.62
C GLN A 367 -19.94 4.51 1.15
N LEU A 368 -19.09 3.51 0.87
CA LEU A 368 -18.76 3.08 -0.48
C LEU A 368 -19.99 2.57 -1.24
N SER A 369 -20.81 1.73 -0.59
CA SER A 369 -22.04 1.24 -1.21
C SER A 369 -22.99 2.38 -1.56
N ASP A 370 -23.16 3.35 -0.67
CA ASP A 370 -24.04 4.51 -0.89
C ASP A 370 -23.49 5.45 -1.97
N PHE A 371 -22.16 5.60 -2.07
CA PHE A 371 -21.54 6.33 -3.17
C PHE A 371 -21.79 5.65 -4.52
N VAL A 372 -21.62 4.32 -4.60
CA VAL A 372 -21.91 3.57 -5.84
C VAL A 372 -23.40 3.60 -6.19
N LYS A 373 -24.31 3.49 -5.22
CA LYS A 373 -25.75 3.66 -5.44
C LYS A 373 -26.06 5.04 -6.00
N TRP A 374 -25.45 6.08 -5.43
CA TRP A 374 -25.60 7.43 -5.96
C TRP A 374 -25.11 7.54 -7.41
N ILE A 375 -23.95 6.97 -7.77
CA ILE A 375 -23.45 6.93 -9.16
C ILE A 375 -24.48 6.28 -10.09
N LYS A 376 -25.07 5.15 -9.67
CA LYS A 376 -26.08 4.41 -10.45
C LYS A 376 -27.36 5.23 -10.72
N GLU A 377 -27.63 6.26 -9.94
CA GLU A 377 -28.78 7.15 -10.11
C GLU A 377 -28.50 8.35 -11.03
N GLN A 378 -27.24 8.56 -11.42
CA GLN A 378 -26.85 9.74 -12.21
C GLN A 378 -27.15 9.57 -13.71
N PRO A 379 -27.33 10.68 -14.46
CA PRO A 379 -27.54 10.63 -15.92
C PRO A 379 -26.42 9.97 -16.72
N PHE A 380 -25.22 9.87 -16.14
CA PHE A 380 -24.05 9.22 -16.74
C PHE A 380 -23.91 7.73 -16.39
N ALA A 381 -24.76 7.16 -15.53
CA ALA A 381 -24.61 5.82 -14.98
C ALA A 381 -24.44 4.72 -16.05
N ASP A 382 -25.27 4.75 -17.11
CA ASP A 382 -25.26 3.73 -18.17
C ASP A 382 -23.92 3.70 -18.96
N ASN A 383 -23.23 4.83 -19.01
CA ASN A 383 -21.96 4.99 -19.73
C ASN A 383 -20.75 5.04 -18.79
N THR A 384 -20.89 4.64 -17.53
CA THR A 384 -19.82 4.73 -16.54
C THR A 384 -19.49 3.34 -16.00
N THR A 385 -18.21 2.98 -16.06
CA THR A 385 -17.65 1.80 -15.39
C THR A 385 -17.05 2.25 -14.07
N VAL A 386 -17.40 1.58 -12.97
CA VAL A 386 -16.82 1.85 -11.65
C VAL A 386 -15.96 0.66 -11.22
N VAL A 387 -14.69 0.89 -10.95
CA VAL A 387 -13.76 -0.13 -10.44
C VAL A 387 -13.53 0.15 -8.95
N LEU A 388 -13.84 -0.80 -8.09
CA LEU A 388 -13.51 -0.76 -6.67
C LEU A 388 -12.53 -1.88 -6.39
N CYS A 389 -11.35 -1.54 -5.90
CA CYS A 389 -10.29 -2.51 -5.66
C CYS A 389 -9.49 -2.13 -4.41
N GLY A 390 -9.28 -3.10 -3.53
CA GLY A 390 -8.31 -3.00 -2.44
C GLY A 390 -6.93 -2.69 -3.00
N ASP A 391 -6.19 -1.81 -2.35
CA ASP A 391 -4.81 -1.54 -2.72
C ASP A 391 -3.86 -2.59 -2.12
N HIS A 392 -4.08 -3.01 -0.88
CA HIS A 392 -3.34 -4.08 -0.22
C HIS A 392 -4.08 -4.63 0.99
N LEU A 393 -3.56 -5.73 1.54
CA LEU A 393 -4.03 -6.27 2.80
C LEU A 393 -3.77 -5.27 3.94
N THR A 394 -4.66 -5.22 4.94
CA THR A 394 -4.46 -4.39 6.12
C THR A 394 -3.15 -4.73 6.79
N MET A 395 -2.38 -3.68 7.07
CA MET A 395 -1.17 -3.75 7.86
C MET A 395 -1.48 -3.64 9.36
N ASP A 396 -2.74 -3.58 9.78
CA ASP A 396 -3.09 -3.60 11.20
C ASP A 396 -2.69 -4.95 11.83
N ALA A 397 -1.69 -4.94 12.72
CA ALA A 397 -1.17 -6.15 13.35
C ALA A 397 -2.21 -6.88 14.20
N ALA A 398 -3.07 -6.14 14.92
CA ALA A 398 -4.08 -6.75 15.77
C ALA A 398 -5.16 -7.46 14.94
N TYR A 399 -5.55 -6.87 13.80
CA TYR A 399 -6.41 -7.56 12.83
C TYR A 399 -5.71 -8.79 12.23
N SER A 400 -4.49 -8.62 11.72
CA SER A 400 -3.76 -9.70 11.06
C SER A 400 -3.55 -10.91 11.97
N ASP A 401 -3.18 -10.69 13.24
CA ASP A 401 -2.98 -11.74 14.24
C ASP A 401 -4.30 -12.46 14.63
N SER A 402 -5.46 -11.84 14.36
CA SER A 402 -6.76 -12.47 14.56
C SER A 402 -7.13 -13.46 13.45
N VAL A 403 -6.51 -13.33 12.28
CA VAL A 403 -6.69 -14.25 11.15
C VAL A 403 -5.78 -15.46 11.32
N LYS A 404 -6.28 -16.66 11.01
CA LYS A 404 -5.45 -17.87 11.10
C LYS A 404 -4.34 -17.83 10.06
N GLU A 405 -3.13 -18.25 10.45
CA GLU A 405 -1.94 -18.29 9.57
C GLU A 405 -2.14 -19.13 8.29
N ASP A 406 -3.05 -20.12 8.30
CA ASP A 406 -3.34 -20.98 7.15
C ASP A 406 -4.44 -20.43 6.22
N PHE A 407 -5.01 -19.27 6.54
CA PHE A 407 -6.01 -18.62 5.70
C PHE A 407 -5.35 -17.70 4.67
N HIS A 408 -5.67 -17.90 3.40
CA HIS A 408 -5.22 -17.04 2.32
C HIS A 408 -6.06 -15.77 2.25
N ARG A 409 -5.47 -14.63 2.61
CA ARG A 409 -6.09 -13.31 2.56
C ARG A 409 -6.05 -12.75 1.14
N THR A 410 -7.11 -12.05 0.73
CA THR A 410 -7.21 -11.43 -0.60
C THR A 410 -7.77 -10.02 -0.51
N ASP A 411 -7.34 -9.17 -1.44
CA ASP A 411 -7.85 -7.80 -1.58
C ASP A 411 -9.28 -7.84 -2.12
N TYR A 412 -10.11 -6.90 -1.68
CA TYR A 412 -11.49 -6.80 -2.18
C TYR A 412 -11.50 -6.32 -3.64
N ASN A 413 -12.38 -6.87 -4.48
CA ASN A 413 -12.57 -6.33 -5.82
C ASN A 413 -14.02 -6.44 -6.32
N VAL A 414 -14.46 -5.41 -7.05
CA VAL A 414 -15.67 -5.45 -7.89
C VAL A 414 -15.58 -4.40 -9.01
N ILE A 415 -16.09 -4.75 -10.18
CA ILE A 415 -16.26 -3.86 -11.32
C ILE A 415 -17.76 -3.73 -11.59
N VAL A 416 -18.29 -2.53 -11.48
CA VAL A 416 -19.70 -2.19 -11.69
C VAL A 416 -19.88 -1.62 -13.10
N HIS A 417 -20.89 -2.12 -13.79
CA HIS A 417 -21.22 -1.81 -15.19
C HIS A 417 -20.04 -1.97 -16.17
N PRO A 418 -19.26 -3.08 -16.13
CA PRO A 418 -18.27 -3.33 -17.17
C PRO A 418 -18.97 -3.50 -18.53
N ALA A 419 -18.31 -3.04 -19.60
CA ALA A 419 -18.73 -3.35 -20.97
C ALA A 419 -18.34 -4.75 -21.41
N ALA A 420 -17.25 -5.30 -20.84
CA ALA A 420 -16.86 -6.68 -21.07
C ALA A 420 -17.72 -7.65 -20.26
N GLU A 421 -18.07 -8.77 -20.88
CA GLU A 421 -18.67 -9.92 -20.21
C GLU A 421 -17.56 -10.92 -19.89
N ALA A 422 -17.52 -11.42 -18.65
CA ALA A 422 -16.52 -12.39 -18.24
C ALA A 422 -16.86 -13.75 -18.84
N ALA A 423 -15.92 -14.36 -19.54
CA ALA A 423 -16.08 -15.72 -20.06
C ALA A 423 -16.21 -16.73 -18.91
N ASP A 424 -15.34 -16.59 -17.89
CA ASP A 424 -15.39 -17.33 -16.64
C ASP A 424 -14.86 -16.42 -15.49
N PRO A 425 -15.74 -15.80 -14.69
CA PRO A 425 -15.34 -14.94 -13.60
C PRO A 425 -14.91 -15.71 -12.34
N HIS A 426 -15.08 -17.03 -12.32
CA HIS A 426 -14.91 -17.86 -11.13
C HIS A 426 -13.50 -18.43 -11.02
N ASP A 427 -13.13 -18.84 -9.81
CA ASP A 427 -11.88 -19.57 -9.49
C ASP A 427 -10.59 -18.88 -9.99
N ARG A 428 -10.61 -17.55 -10.14
CA ARG A 428 -9.46 -16.77 -10.61
C ARG A 428 -8.45 -16.56 -9.50
N ILE A 429 -7.17 -16.74 -9.80
CA ILE A 429 -6.07 -16.32 -8.93
C ILE A 429 -5.32 -15.24 -9.68
N PHE A 430 -5.26 -14.03 -9.12
CA PHE A 430 -4.68 -12.88 -9.80
C PHE A 430 -4.02 -11.94 -8.80
N CYS A 431 -3.44 -10.85 -9.30
CA CYS A 431 -2.86 -9.81 -8.45
C CYS A 431 -3.12 -8.42 -9.03
N ALA A 432 -2.64 -7.39 -8.33
CA ALA A 432 -2.76 -5.99 -8.76
C ALA A 432 -2.34 -5.75 -10.23
N LEU A 433 -1.40 -6.53 -10.78
CA LEU A 433 -0.92 -6.36 -12.16
C LEU A 433 -2.03 -6.59 -13.20
N ASP A 434 -2.96 -7.50 -12.90
CA ASP A 434 -4.02 -7.95 -13.81
C ASP A 434 -5.14 -6.90 -13.96
N LEU A 435 -5.28 -5.99 -12.99
CA LEU A 435 -6.26 -4.89 -13.03
C LEU A 435 -6.02 -3.92 -14.19
N PHE A 436 -4.79 -3.81 -14.69
CA PHE A 436 -4.47 -2.88 -15.78
C PHE A 436 -5.18 -3.23 -17.09
N PRO A 437 -4.94 -4.40 -17.73
CA PRO A 437 -5.70 -4.79 -18.92
C PRO A 437 -7.18 -5.04 -18.61
N THR A 438 -7.52 -5.50 -17.40
CA THR A 438 -8.92 -5.74 -17.00
C THR A 438 -9.74 -4.45 -16.98
N THR A 439 -9.16 -3.35 -16.52
CA THR A 439 -9.85 -2.04 -16.49
C THR A 439 -10.11 -1.53 -17.91
N LEU A 440 -9.14 -1.66 -18.82
CA LEU A 440 -9.33 -1.30 -20.23
C LEU A 440 -10.43 -2.16 -20.88
N ALA A 441 -10.43 -3.47 -20.64
CA ALA A 441 -11.50 -4.36 -21.11
C ALA A 441 -12.87 -3.97 -20.52
N ALA A 442 -12.93 -3.60 -19.23
CA ALA A 442 -14.17 -3.13 -18.59
C ALA A 442 -14.71 -1.81 -19.20
N LEU A 443 -13.86 -1.01 -19.84
CA LEU A 443 -14.27 0.17 -20.62
C LEU A 443 -14.70 -0.18 -22.05
N GLY A 444 -14.60 -1.45 -22.45
CA GLY A 444 -14.94 -1.95 -23.78
C GLY A 444 -13.79 -1.89 -24.78
N VAL A 445 -12.56 -1.71 -24.32
CA VAL A 445 -11.37 -1.67 -25.18
C VAL A 445 -11.00 -3.10 -25.58
N GLU A 446 -10.85 -3.33 -26.88
CA GLU A 446 -10.34 -4.60 -27.38
C GLU A 446 -8.82 -4.64 -27.25
N ILE A 447 -8.31 -5.72 -26.63
CA ILE A 447 -6.89 -5.92 -26.34
C ILE A 447 -6.45 -7.22 -27.04
N PRO A 448 -5.79 -7.15 -28.19
CA PRO A 448 -5.24 -8.34 -28.85
C PRO A 448 -4.36 -9.15 -27.90
N GLY A 449 -4.72 -10.42 -27.69
CA GLY A 449 -4.00 -11.33 -26.79
C GLY A 449 -4.30 -11.13 -25.29
N ASN A 450 -5.21 -10.23 -24.91
CA ASN A 450 -5.71 -10.07 -23.54
C ASN A 450 -4.62 -9.81 -22.47
N ARG A 451 -3.49 -9.22 -22.86
CA ARG A 451 -2.35 -8.95 -21.97
C ARG A 451 -1.78 -7.57 -22.21
N LEU A 452 -1.45 -6.88 -21.12
CA LEU A 452 -0.72 -5.61 -21.10
C LEU A 452 0.14 -5.55 -19.85
N GLY A 453 1.37 -5.07 -19.99
CA GLY A 453 2.34 -5.18 -18.91
C GLY A 453 2.62 -6.65 -18.58
N LEU A 454 2.63 -6.99 -17.30
CA LEU A 454 2.62 -8.37 -16.81
C LEU A 454 1.20 -8.90 -16.51
N GLY A 455 0.17 -8.06 -16.67
CA GLY A 455 -1.21 -8.40 -16.35
C GLY A 455 -1.92 -9.16 -17.46
N THR A 456 -2.92 -9.93 -17.06
CA THR A 456 -3.88 -10.58 -17.94
C THR A 456 -5.29 -10.01 -17.70
N ASN A 457 -6.06 -9.82 -18.78
CA ASN A 457 -7.45 -9.43 -18.70
C ASN A 457 -8.30 -10.53 -18.05
N LEU A 458 -8.86 -10.25 -16.87
CA LEU A 458 -9.67 -11.19 -16.09
C LEU A 458 -11.04 -11.50 -16.71
N PHE A 459 -11.52 -10.72 -17.69
CA PHE A 459 -12.72 -11.07 -18.45
C PHE A 459 -12.47 -12.18 -19.48
N SER A 460 -11.20 -12.49 -19.77
CA SER A 460 -10.81 -13.51 -20.74
C SER A 460 -10.50 -14.87 -20.10
N GLU A 461 -10.46 -15.92 -20.93
CA GLU A 461 -10.05 -17.28 -20.53
C GLU A 461 -8.52 -17.45 -20.41
N GLU A 462 -7.74 -16.40 -20.68
CA GLU A 462 -6.28 -16.46 -20.57
C GLU A 462 -5.85 -16.56 -19.11
N ALA A 463 -4.92 -17.47 -18.83
CA ALA A 463 -4.38 -17.63 -17.48
C ALA A 463 -3.55 -16.39 -17.07
N THR A 464 -3.75 -15.92 -15.85
CA THR A 464 -2.85 -14.93 -15.22
C THR A 464 -1.47 -15.54 -15.00
N LEU A 465 -0.48 -14.70 -14.68
CA LEU A 465 0.81 -15.21 -14.21
C LEU A 465 0.67 -15.94 -12.86
N CYS A 466 -0.24 -15.50 -11.99
CA CYS A 466 -0.52 -16.19 -10.74
C CYS A 466 -1.07 -17.62 -10.98
N GLU A 467 -1.96 -17.81 -11.96
CA GLU A 467 -2.54 -19.11 -12.32
C GLU A 467 -1.54 -20.04 -13.01
N SER A 468 -0.70 -19.51 -13.90
CA SER A 468 0.21 -20.33 -14.73
C SER A 468 1.58 -20.59 -14.11
N MET A 469 2.12 -19.63 -13.35
CA MET A 469 3.43 -19.72 -12.69
C MET A 469 3.28 -20.10 -11.21
N GLY A 470 2.15 -19.77 -10.59
CA GLY A 470 1.96 -19.84 -9.15
C GLY A 470 2.35 -18.54 -8.45
N THR A 471 1.64 -18.21 -7.37
CA THR A 471 1.80 -16.97 -6.61
C THR A 471 3.17 -16.86 -5.94
N GLU A 472 3.67 -17.94 -5.33
CA GLU A 472 4.98 -17.98 -4.66
C GLU A 472 6.14 -17.73 -5.64
N GLU A 473 6.15 -18.43 -6.77
CA GLU A 473 7.19 -18.28 -7.79
C GLU A 473 7.16 -16.89 -8.43
N LEU A 474 5.96 -16.36 -8.75
CA LEU A 474 5.82 -15.02 -9.28
C LEU A 474 6.35 -13.96 -8.29
N ALA A 475 6.00 -14.08 -7.01
CA ALA A 475 6.48 -13.18 -5.97
C ALA A 475 8.01 -13.23 -5.83
N GLU A 476 8.64 -14.40 -5.94
CA GLU A 476 10.09 -14.53 -5.94
C GLU A 476 10.72 -13.85 -7.17
N GLN A 477 10.16 -14.07 -8.36
CA GLN A 477 10.66 -13.46 -9.60
C GLN A 477 10.52 -11.93 -9.61
N ILE A 478 9.49 -11.37 -8.96
CA ILE A 478 9.30 -9.92 -8.82
C ILE A 478 10.34 -9.30 -7.88
N LYS A 479 10.70 -9.98 -6.78
CA LYS A 479 11.70 -9.49 -5.81
C LYS A 479 13.11 -9.43 -6.39
N GLN A 480 13.42 -10.31 -7.35
CA GLN A 480 14.74 -10.42 -7.96
C GLN A 480 15.09 -9.18 -8.80
N THR A 481 16.36 -8.77 -8.78
CA THR A 481 16.85 -7.69 -9.65
C THR A 481 16.57 -8.04 -11.12
N ASN A 482 16.16 -7.06 -11.93
CA ASN A 482 15.96 -7.29 -13.34
C ASN A 482 16.59 -6.17 -14.21
N ASN A 483 17.38 -6.59 -15.20
CA ASN A 483 18.09 -5.68 -16.10
C ASN A 483 17.14 -4.97 -17.07
N TYR A 484 16.11 -5.69 -17.55
CA TYR A 484 15.07 -5.11 -18.38
C TYR A 484 14.32 -4.02 -17.62
N TYR A 485 13.86 -4.29 -16.40
CA TYR A 485 13.18 -3.31 -15.54
C TYR A 485 14.01 -2.04 -15.34
N ASN A 486 15.26 -2.20 -14.91
CA ASN A 486 16.17 -1.08 -14.70
C ASN A 486 16.34 -0.26 -15.99
N LYS A 487 16.65 -0.90 -17.11
CA LYS A 487 16.96 -0.22 -18.36
C LYS A 487 15.73 0.40 -19.02
N HIS A 488 14.60 -0.28 -19.00
CA HIS A 488 13.44 0.09 -19.79
C HIS A 488 12.40 0.86 -19.01
N PHE A 489 12.30 0.70 -17.69
CA PHE A 489 11.27 1.35 -16.87
C PHE A 489 11.84 2.45 -15.97
N LEU A 490 12.85 2.13 -15.15
CA LEU A 490 13.41 3.09 -14.17
C LEU A 490 14.15 4.25 -14.81
N TYR A 491 15.03 3.99 -15.77
CA TYR A 491 15.83 5.04 -16.43
C TYR A 491 15.30 5.45 -17.80
N GLY A 492 14.39 4.66 -18.37
CA GLY A 492 13.90 4.82 -19.74
C GLY A 492 14.98 4.58 -20.81
N LYS A 493 14.57 4.53 -22.08
CA LYS A 493 15.45 4.18 -23.22
C LYS A 493 16.64 5.14 -23.43
N ASN A 494 16.65 6.33 -22.80
CA ASN A 494 17.60 7.42 -23.09
C ASN A 494 18.76 7.56 -22.09
N LYS A 495 18.83 6.75 -21.04
CA LYS A 495 19.96 6.72 -20.10
C LYS A 495 20.54 5.29 -20.04
N SER A 496 21.37 4.95 -21.03
CA SER A 496 22.19 3.72 -21.05
C SER A 496 23.59 3.98 -20.52
#